data_AF-A0A6P7JWP3-F1
#
_entry.id   AF-A0A6P7JWP3-F1
#
_cell.length_a   1.000
_cell.length_b   1.000
_cell.length_c   1.000
_cell.angle_alpha   90.00
_cell.angle_beta   90.00
_cell.angle_gamma   90.00
#
_symmetry.space_group_name_H-M   'P 1'
#
loop_
_entity.id
_entity.type
_entity.pdbx_description
1 polymer ?
#
loop_
_entity_poly.entity_id
_entity_poly.type
_entity_poly.pdbx_seq_one_letter_code
_entity_poly.pdbx_strand_id
1 'polypeptide(L)'
;MASDASPPGEEEVKVKSSRRRSRKEVQRKTVNIEELTAAGHKALQEGRPEDALSCFKDALRAAAQLQDSRVLRACSVNLGAAYVEAGRPQKGLDLLQRAHPGPKASRLPDLQFNIALAHNALGQSREAAACFLQAAQLYRSQGDGGSEGDACMEMSRCYSRTQDWSLAAQGFLRAAESYRVAAMLGCAANALKEAGNHMTQSDQFSQDDITSVLTECLSLTDSITDPRTLVELYLSVGVSYCQLRCFQEAVEAFQQALGPAAQQPPLMAKVLHNLGAALNSVGQFTPAVGYHRLAAGLYGSLGCRGDQARCFSNLAFACSQLGDEEEAAESLILALQGFKDTEDHPAQVQVCESLAECYLRQRKQQKAVQLYKQALSALSHCQDSGAVQDRLVERLTAALQQSLTVSLQRPHPLRPHPHRSPVGHHVRKRFLTQTAGTAANQQSDAQRREGPGSEREATQNVAEHSGSAGGGATEIRDAYMSAAPGQASSDQSDQLQHSDLWSDRENAHTDSDASLAQEPQATPTSPGDIRESTSPLSRWRSRFCLLM
;
A
#
# COMPACT_ATOMS: atom_id res chain seq x y z
N MET A 1 -53.36 69.18 26.95
CA MET A 1 -52.54 68.35 26.05
C MET A 1 -51.39 69.19 25.53
N ALA A 2 -50.26 69.20 26.23
CA ALA A 2 -48.97 69.64 25.69
C ALA A 2 -47.89 69.01 26.60
N SER A 3 -47.38 67.86 26.18
CA SER A 3 -46.26 67.19 26.83
C SER A 3 -44.97 67.89 26.40
N ASP A 4 -44.30 68.51 27.35
CA ASP A 4 -43.02 69.18 27.16
C ASP A 4 -41.91 68.12 27.03
N ALA A 5 -41.64 67.68 25.80
CA ALA A 5 -40.54 66.78 25.50
C ALA A 5 -39.30 67.62 25.21
N SER A 6 -38.44 67.78 26.21
CA SER A 6 -37.11 68.37 26.03
C SER A 6 -36.32 67.58 24.97
N PRO A 7 -35.69 68.24 23.98
CA PRO A 7 -34.90 67.56 22.96
C PRO A 7 -33.73 66.82 23.62
N PRO A 8 -33.32 65.64 23.12
CA PRO A 8 -32.17 64.93 23.65
C PRO A 8 -30.96 65.87 23.60
N GLY A 9 -30.38 66.17 24.76
CA GLY A 9 -29.26 67.09 24.89
C GLY A 9 -28.14 66.74 23.92
N GLU A 10 -27.48 67.75 23.35
CA GLU A 10 -26.43 67.57 22.33
C GLU A 10 -25.34 66.56 22.75
N GLU A 11 -25.11 66.40 24.05
CA GLU A 11 -24.23 65.37 24.63
C GLU A 11 -24.72 63.93 24.37
N GLU A 12 -26.02 63.63 24.48
CA GLU A 12 -26.55 62.30 24.17
C GLU A 12 -26.39 61.94 22.70
N VAL A 13 -26.57 62.91 21.79
CA VAL A 13 -26.40 62.73 20.34
C VAL A 13 -24.93 62.53 19.99
N LYS A 14 -24.02 63.23 20.68
CA LYS A 14 -22.56 63.10 20.55
C LYS A 14 -22.04 61.76 21.12
N VAL A 15 -22.62 61.27 22.21
CA VAL A 15 -22.32 59.95 22.79
C VAL A 15 -22.87 58.81 21.91
N LYS A 16 -24.10 58.94 21.36
CA LYS A 16 -24.67 57.96 20.43
C LYS A 16 -23.90 57.90 19.11
N SER A 17 -23.44 59.04 18.59
CA SER A 17 -22.63 59.10 17.35
C SER A 17 -21.20 58.59 17.53
N SER A 18 -20.53 58.88 18.66
CA SER A 18 -19.20 58.33 18.99
C SER A 18 -19.24 56.81 19.23
N ARG A 19 -20.24 56.30 19.95
CA ARG A 19 -20.47 54.84 20.10
C ARG A 19 -20.73 54.16 18.76
N ARG A 20 -21.50 54.79 17.85
CA ARG A 20 -21.71 54.28 16.48
C ARG A 20 -20.41 54.26 15.66
N ARG A 21 -19.53 55.28 15.78
CA ARG A 21 -18.23 55.31 15.11
C ARG A 21 -17.28 54.24 15.66
N SER A 22 -17.18 54.10 16.97
CA SER A 22 -16.39 53.04 17.63
C SER A 22 -16.87 51.64 17.24
N ARG A 23 -18.19 51.41 17.20
CA ARG A 23 -18.76 50.12 16.74
C ARG A 23 -18.45 49.83 15.27
N LYS A 24 -18.50 50.83 14.39
CA LYS A 24 -18.10 50.68 12.98
C LYS A 24 -16.61 50.38 12.82
N GLU A 25 -15.77 50.96 13.66
CA GLU A 25 -14.32 50.71 13.64
C GLU A 25 -13.98 49.30 14.12
N VAL A 26 -14.61 48.83 15.20
CA VAL A 26 -14.50 47.45 15.67
C VAL A 26 -14.97 46.48 14.59
N GLN A 27 -16.11 46.74 13.95
CA GLN A 27 -16.62 45.91 12.85
C GLN A 27 -15.67 45.86 11.65
N ARG A 28 -15.03 46.98 11.30
CA ARG A 28 -14.04 47.02 10.20
C ARG A 28 -12.79 46.22 10.55
N LYS A 29 -12.34 46.30 11.82
CA LYS A 29 -11.20 45.54 12.32
C LYS A 29 -11.50 44.04 12.36
N THR A 30 -12.70 43.61 12.76
CA THR A 30 -13.09 42.19 12.74
C THR A 30 -13.13 41.62 11.32
N VAL A 31 -13.73 42.34 10.37
CA VAL A 31 -13.76 41.93 8.95
C VAL A 31 -12.34 41.80 8.38
N ASN A 32 -11.44 42.72 8.70
CA ASN A 32 -10.04 42.63 8.27
C ASN A 32 -9.34 41.38 8.84
N ILE A 33 -9.59 41.01 10.10
CA ILE A 33 -9.01 39.78 10.68
C ILE A 33 -9.56 38.54 9.97
N GLU A 34 -10.85 38.50 9.66
CA GLU A 34 -11.47 37.41 8.91
C GLU A 34 -10.84 37.26 7.52
N GLU A 35 -10.70 38.35 6.77
CA GLU A 35 -10.05 38.38 5.45
C GLU A 35 -8.60 37.88 5.54
N LEU A 36 -7.83 38.33 6.53
CA LEU A 36 -6.45 37.88 6.76
C LEU A 36 -6.39 36.39 7.11
N THR A 37 -7.27 35.89 7.97
CA THR A 37 -7.31 34.45 8.29
C THR A 37 -7.72 33.60 7.09
N ALA A 38 -8.68 34.05 6.28
CA ALA A 38 -9.08 33.37 5.06
C ALA A 38 -7.95 33.34 4.01
N ALA A 39 -7.23 34.46 3.84
CA ALA A 39 -6.05 34.53 2.99
C ALA A 39 -4.95 33.57 3.48
N GLY A 40 -4.75 33.48 4.81
CA GLY A 40 -3.83 32.53 5.41
C GLY A 40 -4.18 31.07 5.13
N HIS A 41 -5.47 30.69 5.27
CA HIS A 41 -5.93 29.36 4.91
C HIS A 41 -5.70 29.06 3.42
N LYS A 42 -6.06 30.00 2.54
CA LYS A 42 -5.87 29.85 1.10
C LYS A 42 -4.39 29.65 0.74
N ALA A 43 -3.50 30.42 1.35
CA ALA A 43 -2.06 30.27 1.15
C ALA A 43 -1.54 28.88 1.58
N LEU A 44 -2.03 28.32 2.70
CA LEU A 44 -1.70 26.93 3.08
C LEU A 44 -2.22 25.90 2.07
N GLN A 45 -3.45 26.09 1.56
CA GLN A 45 -4.03 25.21 0.56
C GLN A 45 -3.20 25.19 -0.74
N GLU A 46 -2.65 26.33 -1.12
CA GLU A 46 -1.76 26.50 -2.28
C GLU A 46 -0.31 26.10 -2.00
N GLY A 47 0.01 25.61 -0.80
CA GLY A 47 1.37 25.19 -0.43
C GLY A 47 2.35 26.34 -0.21
N ARG A 48 1.86 27.52 0.17
CA ARG A 48 2.64 28.74 0.47
C ARG A 48 2.65 29.02 1.99
N PRO A 49 3.41 28.25 2.79
CA PRO A 49 3.35 28.34 4.24
C PRO A 49 3.89 29.66 4.82
N GLU A 50 4.89 30.28 4.19
CA GLU A 50 5.42 31.57 4.68
C GLU A 50 4.44 32.73 4.44
N ASP A 51 3.74 32.74 3.31
CA ASP A 51 2.67 33.69 3.03
C ASP A 51 1.54 33.54 4.06
N ALA A 52 1.15 32.29 4.35
CA ALA A 52 0.17 31.99 5.38
C ALA A 52 0.60 32.51 6.76
N LEU A 53 1.85 32.25 7.16
CA LEU A 53 2.41 32.77 8.41
C LEU A 53 2.40 34.30 8.47
N SER A 54 2.63 34.99 7.35
CA SER A 54 2.50 36.45 7.29
C SER A 54 1.06 36.87 7.57
N CYS A 55 0.09 36.30 6.86
CA CYS A 55 -1.33 36.59 7.03
C CYS A 55 -1.81 36.33 8.47
N PHE A 56 -1.43 35.20 9.09
CA PHE A 56 -1.82 34.91 10.47
C PHE A 56 -1.13 35.82 11.50
N LYS A 57 0.11 36.25 11.27
CA LYS A 57 0.77 37.26 12.12
C LYS A 57 0.08 38.62 12.02
N ASP A 58 -0.32 39.02 10.82
CA ASP A 58 -1.08 40.25 10.60
C ASP A 58 -2.45 40.17 11.29
N ALA A 59 -3.14 39.03 11.15
CA ALA A 59 -4.43 38.77 11.82
C ALA A 59 -4.29 38.84 13.35
N LEU A 60 -3.26 38.22 13.93
CA LEU A 60 -3.01 38.27 15.37
C LEU A 60 -2.72 39.70 15.85
N ARG A 61 -1.94 40.47 15.08
CA ARG A 61 -1.65 41.89 15.38
C ARG A 61 -2.93 42.74 15.34
N ALA A 62 -3.80 42.51 14.37
CA ALA A 62 -5.10 43.19 14.29
C ALA A 62 -6.04 42.76 15.43
N ALA A 63 -6.05 41.47 15.78
CA ALA A 63 -6.82 40.94 16.91
C ALA A 63 -6.38 41.51 18.26
N ALA A 64 -5.08 41.75 18.46
CA ALA A 64 -4.57 42.38 19.69
C ALA A 64 -5.05 43.84 19.89
N GLN A 65 -5.48 44.50 18.81
CA GLN A 65 -6.09 45.84 18.89
C GLN A 65 -7.58 45.78 19.25
N LEU A 66 -8.20 44.61 19.13
CA LEU A 66 -9.54 44.34 19.65
C LEU A 66 -9.36 43.87 21.09
N GLN A 67 -9.99 44.53 22.06
CA GLN A 67 -10.02 44.04 23.45
C GLN A 67 -10.89 42.77 23.61
N ASP A 68 -10.97 41.92 22.57
CA ASP A 68 -11.68 40.65 22.56
C ASP A 68 -10.70 39.49 22.69
N SER A 69 -10.64 38.95 23.91
CA SER A 69 -9.76 37.81 24.22
C SER A 69 -10.11 36.54 23.43
N ARG A 70 -11.34 36.38 22.92
CA ARG A 70 -11.74 35.20 22.13
C ARG A 70 -11.11 35.23 20.74
N VAL A 71 -11.21 36.37 20.05
CA VAL A 71 -10.63 36.56 18.72
C VAL A 71 -9.11 36.46 18.80
N LEU A 72 -8.49 37.07 19.81
CA LEU A 72 -7.05 36.99 20.04
C LEU A 72 -6.57 35.54 20.21
N ARG A 73 -7.27 34.75 21.04
CA ARG A 73 -6.95 33.32 21.22
C ARG A 73 -7.10 32.54 19.92
N ALA A 74 -8.18 32.74 19.17
CA ALA A 74 -8.41 32.06 17.90
C ALA A 74 -7.30 32.33 16.89
N CYS A 75 -6.88 33.60 16.74
CA CYS A 75 -5.73 33.96 15.91
C CYS A 75 -4.43 33.33 16.40
N SER A 76 -4.24 33.19 17.72
CA SER A 76 -3.06 32.53 18.30
C SER A 76 -3.05 31.03 17.98
N VAL A 77 -4.20 30.35 18.06
CA VAL A 77 -4.34 28.94 17.67
C VAL A 77 -4.05 28.76 16.18
N ASN A 78 -4.64 29.59 15.32
CA ASN A 78 -4.41 29.54 13.87
C ASN A 78 -2.94 29.78 13.51
N LEU A 79 -2.28 30.74 14.17
CA LEU A 79 -0.86 30.98 13.95
C LEU A 79 -0.01 29.80 14.43
N GLY A 80 -0.32 29.23 15.59
CA GLY A 80 0.37 28.04 16.12
C GLY A 80 0.26 26.84 15.18
N ALA A 81 -0.95 26.54 14.72
CA ALA A 81 -1.24 25.56 13.67
C ALA A 81 -0.42 25.82 12.39
N ALA A 82 -0.43 27.06 11.88
CA ALA A 82 0.33 27.42 10.69
C ALA A 82 1.85 27.23 10.86
N TYR A 83 2.40 27.42 12.07
CA TYR A 83 3.80 27.11 12.34
C TYR A 83 4.10 25.60 12.29
N VAL A 84 3.18 24.74 12.73
CA VAL A 84 3.31 23.29 12.60
C VAL A 84 3.32 22.90 11.12
N GLU A 85 2.35 23.37 10.33
CA GLU A 85 2.29 23.14 8.88
C GLU A 85 3.52 23.65 8.12
N ALA A 86 4.12 24.74 8.59
CA ALA A 86 5.33 25.33 8.02
C ALA A 86 6.63 24.59 8.42
N GLY A 87 6.54 23.45 9.09
CA GLY A 87 7.71 22.68 9.54
C GLY A 87 8.47 23.30 10.71
N ARG A 88 7.81 24.16 11.50
CA ARG A 88 8.36 24.78 12.73
C ARG A 88 7.55 24.35 13.96
N PRO A 89 7.46 23.03 14.26
CA PRO A 89 6.50 22.50 15.22
C PRO A 89 6.74 22.97 16.66
N GLN A 90 7.99 23.16 17.10
CA GLN A 90 8.26 23.67 18.45
C GLN A 90 7.68 25.08 18.68
N LYS A 91 7.84 25.98 17.70
CA LYS A 91 7.26 27.33 17.78
C LYS A 91 5.73 27.30 17.75
N GLY A 92 5.17 26.37 16.97
CA GLY A 92 3.73 26.11 16.94
C GLY A 92 3.21 25.66 18.30
N LEU A 93 3.87 24.65 18.89
CA LEU A 93 3.53 24.09 20.20
C LEU A 93 3.56 25.16 21.30
N ASP A 94 4.62 25.98 21.36
CA ASP A 94 4.74 27.06 22.34
C ASP A 94 3.58 28.06 22.25
N LEU A 95 3.12 28.38 21.04
CA LEU A 95 1.98 29.29 20.81
C LEU A 95 0.64 28.65 21.15
N LEU A 96 0.47 27.38 20.82
CA LEU A 96 -0.75 26.62 21.12
C LEU A 96 -0.94 26.45 22.64
N GLN A 97 0.12 26.07 23.36
CA GLN A 97 0.08 25.93 24.82
C GLN A 97 -0.26 27.26 25.52
N ARG A 98 0.22 28.39 24.98
CA ARG A 98 -0.10 29.72 25.53
C ARG A 98 -1.55 30.15 25.30
N ALA A 99 -2.25 29.58 24.32
CA ALA A 99 -3.59 30.01 23.92
C ALA A 99 -4.70 29.71 24.95
N HIS A 100 -4.41 29.01 26.07
CA HIS A 100 -5.29 28.69 27.22
C HIS A 100 -6.78 29.08 27.04
N PRO A 101 -7.60 28.23 26.41
CA PRO A 101 -9.04 28.42 26.43
C PRO A 101 -9.57 28.17 27.84
N GLY A 102 -10.58 28.94 28.26
CA GLY A 102 -11.37 28.55 29.44
C GLY A 102 -12.09 27.21 29.19
N PRO A 103 -12.46 26.46 30.24
CA PRO A 103 -12.98 25.09 30.13
C PRO A 103 -14.31 24.93 29.37
N LYS A 104 -14.99 26.04 29.03
CA LYS A 104 -16.22 26.07 28.23
C LYS A 104 -16.02 26.64 26.81
N ALA A 105 -14.77 26.75 26.35
CA ALA A 105 -14.52 27.21 24.99
C ALA A 105 -14.89 26.12 23.99
N SER A 106 -15.79 26.44 23.05
CA SER A 106 -16.20 25.55 21.96
C SER A 106 -15.02 24.96 21.16
N ARG A 107 -13.88 25.66 21.14
CA ARG A 107 -12.68 25.34 20.34
C ARG A 107 -11.58 24.60 21.11
N LEU A 108 -11.87 24.11 22.32
CA LEU A 108 -10.92 23.30 23.10
C LEU A 108 -10.51 21.99 22.40
N PRO A 109 -11.40 21.23 21.72
CA PRO A 109 -11.01 20.01 21.02
C PRO A 109 -9.99 20.28 19.89
N ASP A 110 -10.23 21.29 19.05
CA ASP A 110 -9.33 21.65 17.93
C ASP A 110 -7.95 22.10 18.43
N LEU A 111 -7.89 22.79 19.57
CA LEU A 111 -6.62 23.13 20.19
C LEU A 111 -5.86 21.87 20.61
N GLN A 112 -6.51 20.94 21.30
CA GLN A 112 -5.88 19.67 21.70
C GLN A 112 -5.40 18.87 20.50
N PHE A 113 -6.20 18.84 19.43
CA PHE A 113 -5.84 18.21 18.16
C PHE A 113 -4.58 18.85 17.55
N ASN A 114 -4.49 20.18 17.51
CA ASN A 114 -3.31 20.87 16.99
C ASN A 114 -2.07 20.70 17.87
N ILE A 115 -2.23 20.66 19.20
CA ILE A 115 -1.13 20.34 20.13
C ILE A 115 -0.61 18.92 19.86
N ALA A 116 -1.52 17.97 19.65
CA ALA A 116 -1.17 16.59 19.27
C ALA A 116 -0.39 16.54 17.96
N LEU A 117 -0.82 17.27 16.92
CA LEU A 117 -0.08 17.39 15.66
C LEU A 117 1.31 17.99 15.85
N ALA A 118 1.48 18.97 16.74
CA ALA A 118 2.77 19.56 17.03
C ALA A 118 3.73 18.56 17.71
N HIS A 119 3.25 17.80 18.70
CA HIS A 119 3.99 16.70 19.32
C HIS A 119 4.34 15.61 18.29
N ASN A 120 3.39 15.27 17.43
CA ASN A 120 3.59 14.30 16.36
C ASN A 120 4.73 14.72 15.41
N ALA A 121 4.72 15.99 14.97
CA ALA A 121 5.76 16.56 14.13
C ALA A 121 7.13 16.68 14.81
N LEU A 122 7.19 16.63 16.15
CA LEU A 122 8.42 16.56 16.95
C LEU A 122 8.92 15.12 17.17
N GLY A 123 8.19 14.10 16.68
CA GLY A 123 8.50 12.69 16.92
C GLY A 123 8.09 12.18 18.32
N GLN A 124 7.29 12.96 19.05
CA GLN A 124 6.82 12.64 20.40
C GLN A 124 5.50 11.86 20.33
N SER A 125 5.56 10.60 19.86
CA SER A 125 4.37 9.80 19.54
C SER A 125 3.47 9.52 20.75
N ARG A 126 4.03 9.34 21.95
CA ARG A 126 3.24 9.04 23.17
C ARG A 126 2.45 10.26 23.64
N GLU A 127 3.10 11.42 23.66
CA GLU A 127 2.47 12.70 24.00
C GLU A 127 1.40 13.08 22.97
N ALA A 128 1.70 12.88 21.68
CA ALA A 128 0.72 13.08 20.61
C ALA A 128 -0.52 12.20 20.80
N ALA A 129 -0.34 10.89 21.05
CA ALA A 129 -1.45 9.97 21.29
C ALA A 129 -2.32 10.40 22.48
N ALA A 130 -1.71 10.84 23.59
CA ALA A 130 -2.43 11.34 24.76
C ALA A 130 -3.27 12.59 24.44
N CYS A 131 -2.72 13.56 23.69
CA CYS A 131 -3.45 14.75 23.26
C CYS A 131 -4.56 14.43 22.25
N PHE A 132 -4.36 13.49 21.31
CA PHE A 132 -5.41 13.02 20.41
C PHE A 132 -6.54 12.33 21.16
N LEU A 133 -6.24 11.51 22.18
CA LEU A 133 -7.25 10.90 23.03
C LEU A 133 -8.11 11.95 23.75
N GLN A 134 -7.48 13.00 24.29
CA GLN A 134 -8.19 14.12 24.90
C GLN A 134 -9.08 14.84 23.89
N ALA A 135 -8.57 15.12 22.68
CA ALA A 135 -9.36 15.71 21.61
C ALA A 135 -10.57 14.84 21.24
N ALA A 136 -10.37 13.53 21.08
CA ALA A 136 -11.43 12.56 20.77
C ALA A 136 -12.54 12.54 21.84
N GLN A 137 -12.18 12.53 23.13
CA GLN A 137 -13.13 12.59 24.24
C GLN A 137 -13.95 13.89 24.22
N LEU A 138 -13.30 15.02 23.89
CA LEU A 138 -13.98 16.30 23.79
C LEU A 138 -14.92 16.37 22.58
N TYR A 139 -14.50 15.89 21.39
CA TYR A 139 -15.38 15.79 20.22
C TYR A 139 -16.60 14.90 20.49
N ARG A 140 -16.40 13.75 21.15
CA ARG A 140 -17.51 12.88 21.60
C ARG A 140 -18.50 13.63 22.48
N SER A 141 -18.01 14.40 23.46
CA SER A 141 -18.88 15.18 24.35
C SER A 141 -19.69 16.26 23.63
N GLN A 142 -19.26 16.66 22.42
CA GLN A 142 -19.95 17.62 21.56
C GLN A 142 -20.85 16.94 20.51
N GLY A 143 -20.86 15.61 20.42
CA GLY A 143 -21.58 14.86 19.39
C GLY A 143 -20.92 14.92 18.01
N ASP A 144 -19.66 15.35 17.90
CA ASP A 144 -18.92 15.39 16.64
C ASP A 144 -18.19 14.07 16.38
N GLY A 145 -18.94 13.07 15.92
CA GLY A 145 -18.40 11.73 15.62
C GLY A 145 -17.37 11.72 14.49
N GLY A 146 -17.46 12.66 13.54
CA GLY A 146 -16.49 12.78 12.44
C GLY A 146 -15.11 13.20 12.95
N SER A 147 -15.07 14.27 13.75
CA SER A 147 -13.82 14.75 14.34
C SER A 147 -13.28 13.83 15.44
N GLU A 148 -14.16 13.14 16.18
CA GLU A 148 -13.74 12.05 17.07
C GLU A 148 -13.03 10.94 16.28
N GLY A 149 -13.63 10.50 15.16
CA GLY A 149 -13.06 9.50 14.28
C GLY A 149 -11.66 9.91 13.80
N ASP A 150 -11.52 11.15 13.32
CA ASP A 150 -10.22 11.69 12.87
C ASP A 150 -9.16 11.65 13.97
N ALA A 151 -9.52 12.07 15.18
CA ALA A 151 -8.60 12.04 16.32
C ALA A 151 -8.21 10.61 16.73
N CYS A 152 -9.15 9.66 16.67
CA CYS A 152 -8.87 8.24 16.92
C CYS A 152 -7.97 7.63 15.84
N MET A 153 -8.18 7.96 14.56
CA MET A 153 -7.30 7.54 13.46
C MET A 153 -5.85 8.00 13.71
N GLU A 154 -5.67 9.26 14.10
CA GLU A 154 -4.35 9.83 14.37
C GLU A 154 -3.64 9.22 15.56
N MET A 155 -4.38 9.08 16.66
CA MET A 155 -3.89 8.38 17.84
C MET A 155 -3.40 6.97 17.49
N SER A 156 -4.19 6.24 16.69
CA SER A 156 -3.87 4.86 16.28
C SER A 156 -2.63 4.80 15.39
N ARG A 157 -2.41 5.79 14.52
CA ARG A 157 -1.17 5.94 13.74
C ARG A 157 0.05 6.27 14.60
N CYS A 158 -0.14 6.89 15.76
CA CYS A 158 0.94 7.05 16.73
C CYS A 158 1.34 5.69 17.33
N TYR A 159 0.36 4.87 17.73
CA TYR A 159 0.61 3.50 18.22
C TYR A 159 1.19 2.57 17.17
N SER A 160 0.72 2.66 15.92
CA SER A 160 1.28 1.91 14.79
C SER A 160 2.78 2.18 14.60
N ARG A 161 3.21 3.44 14.72
CA ARG A 161 4.64 3.80 14.64
C ARG A 161 5.47 3.32 15.82
N THR A 162 4.88 3.17 17.00
CA THR A 162 5.54 2.56 18.16
C THR A 162 5.38 1.04 18.21
N GLN A 163 4.76 0.44 17.17
CA GLN A 163 4.50 -1.00 17.05
C GLN A 163 3.60 -1.56 18.15
N ASP A 164 2.80 -0.70 18.79
CA ASP A 164 1.76 -1.10 19.74
C ASP A 164 0.51 -1.56 18.97
N TRP A 165 0.63 -2.68 18.24
CA TRP A 165 -0.36 -3.15 17.26
C TRP A 165 -1.78 -3.32 17.82
N SER A 166 -1.89 -3.79 19.07
CA SER A 166 -3.17 -3.97 19.74
C SER A 166 -3.87 -2.65 20.05
N LEU A 167 -3.14 -1.66 20.59
CA LEU A 167 -3.68 -0.33 20.87
C LEU A 167 -4.02 0.41 19.58
N ALA A 168 -3.22 0.24 18.52
CA ALA A 168 -3.53 0.77 17.20
C ALA A 168 -4.84 0.18 16.66
N ALA A 169 -4.99 -1.14 16.67
CA ALA A 169 -6.20 -1.82 16.21
C ALA A 169 -7.46 -1.36 16.98
N GLN A 170 -7.39 -1.31 18.31
CA GLN A 170 -8.50 -0.84 19.15
C GLN A 170 -8.89 0.61 18.84
N GLY A 171 -7.90 1.49 18.66
CA GLY A 171 -8.14 2.87 18.28
C GLY A 171 -8.78 3.02 16.89
N PHE A 172 -8.39 2.19 15.92
CA PHE A 172 -9.01 2.16 14.60
C PHE A 172 -10.45 1.63 14.64
N LEU A 173 -10.74 0.60 15.44
CA LEU A 173 -12.12 0.13 15.67
C LEU A 173 -12.99 1.22 16.28
N ARG A 174 -12.45 1.96 17.26
CA ARG A 174 -13.15 3.13 17.83
C ARG A 174 -13.40 4.21 16.79
N ALA A 175 -12.41 4.50 15.94
CA ALA A 175 -12.59 5.45 14.85
C ALA A 175 -13.70 5.03 13.89
N ALA A 176 -13.76 3.74 13.53
CA ALA A 176 -14.80 3.19 12.68
C ALA A 176 -16.20 3.39 13.29
N GLU A 177 -16.37 3.12 14.58
CA GLU A 177 -17.65 3.33 15.26
C GLU A 177 -18.05 4.82 15.30
N SER A 178 -17.11 5.72 15.62
CA SER A 178 -17.38 7.16 15.59
C SER A 178 -17.77 7.66 14.20
N TYR A 179 -17.13 7.16 13.14
CA TYR A 179 -17.51 7.47 11.76
C TYR A 179 -18.88 6.89 11.38
N ARG A 180 -19.24 5.70 11.87
CA ARG A 180 -20.58 5.11 11.66
C ARG A 180 -21.67 5.97 12.29
N VAL A 181 -21.46 6.43 13.53
CA VAL A 181 -22.39 7.36 14.21
C VAL A 181 -22.54 8.66 13.42
N ALA A 182 -21.48 9.14 12.78
CA ALA A 182 -21.48 10.30 11.90
C ALA A 182 -21.95 10.03 10.45
N ALA A 183 -22.41 8.81 10.13
CA ALA A 183 -22.80 8.36 8.79
C ALA A 183 -21.69 8.49 7.72
N MET A 184 -20.42 8.54 8.13
CA MET A 184 -19.25 8.62 7.25
C MET A 184 -18.75 7.21 6.90
N LEU A 185 -19.57 6.42 6.21
CA LEU A 185 -19.34 4.99 5.99
C LEU A 185 -18.03 4.66 5.24
N GLY A 186 -17.62 5.49 4.28
CA GLY A 186 -16.33 5.30 3.61
C GLY A 186 -15.12 5.49 4.54
N CYS A 187 -15.21 6.43 5.48
CA CYS A 187 -14.19 6.61 6.52
C CYS A 187 -14.20 5.44 7.52
N ALA A 188 -15.39 4.94 7.87
CA ALA A 188 -15.53 3.74 8.69
C ALA A 188 -14.91 2.51 8.03
N ALA A 189 -15.18 2.28 6.74
CA ALA A 189 -14.59 1.18 5.97
C ALA A 189 -13.06 1.27 5.97
N ASN A 190 -12.50 2.47 5.75
CA ASN A 190 -11.06 2.67 5.80
C ASN A 190 -10.48 2.44 7.20
N ALA A 191 -11.17 2.86 8.27
CA ALA A 191 -10.76 2.59 9.64
C ALA A 191 -10.77 1.08 9.98
N LEU A 192 -11.81 0.34 9.55
CA LEU A 192 -11.87 -1.12 9.71
C LEU A 192 -10.77 -1.84 8.92
N LYS A 193 -10.45 -1.37 7.72
CA LYS A 193 -9.31 -1.87 6.93
C LYS A 193 -7.99 -1.70 7.70
N GLU A 194 -7.75 -0.51 8.27
CA GLU A 194 -6.57 -0.30 9.12
C GLU A 194 -6.60 -1.18 10.38
N ALA A 195 -7.75 -1.32 11.04
CA ALA A 195 -7.89 -2.20 12.20
C ALA A 195 -7.50 -3.64 11.85
N GLY A 196 -8.08 -4.22 10.80
CA GLY A 196 -7.78 -5.59 10.37
C GLY A 196 -6.29 -5.81 10.09
N ASN A 197 -5.63 -4.87 9.38
CA ASN A 197 -4.18 -4.94 9.11
C ASN A 197 -3.32 -4.94 10.37
N HIS A 198 -3.71 -4.21 11.42
CA HIS A 198 -2.96 -4.15 12.67
C HIS A 198 -3.31 -5.33 13.58
N MET A 199 -4.53 -5.85 13.49
CA MET A 199 -4.92 -7.05 14.21
C MET A 199 -4.14 -8.28 13.71
N THR A 200 -3.84 -8.40 12.41
CA THR A 200 -3.01 -9.52 11.89
C THR A 200 -1.56 -9.49 12.38
N GLN A 201 -1.08 -8.34 12.85
CA GLN A 201 0.26 -8.19 13.44
C GLN A 201 0.28 -8.37 14.96
N SER A 202 -0.90 -8.50 15.59
CA SER A 202 -1.07 -8.57 17.04
C SER A 202 -1.46 -9.98 17.47
N ASP A 203 -0.83 -10.50 18.53
CA ASP A 203 -1.17 -11.81 19.11
C ASP A 203 -2.46 -11.79 19.96
N GLN A 204 -3.12 -10.63 20.10
CA GLN A 204 -4.27 -10.45 21.01
C GLN A 204 -5.63 -10.74 20.36
N PHE A 205 -5.72 -10.83 19.03
CA PHE A 205 -6.97 -11.02 18.32
C PHE A 205 -7.04 -12.42 17.73
N SER A 206 -8.21 -13.05 17.83
CA SER A 206 -8.42 -14.34 17.18
C SER A 206 -8.61 -14.15 15.67
N GLN A 207 -8.41 -15.22 14.90
CA GLN A 207 -8.67 -15.21 13.46
C GLN A 207 -10.14 -14.85 13.15
N ASP A 208 -11.09 -15.26 14.00
CA ASP A 208 -12.51 -14.95 13.84
C ASP A 208 -12.79 -13.45 14.03
N ASP A 209 -12.13 -12.81 15.01
CA ASP A 209 -12.24 -11.36 15.23
C ASP A 209 -11.78 -10.58 13.99
N ILE A 210 -10.62 -10.96 13.43
CA ILE A 210 -10.03 -10.30 12.26
C ILE A 210 -10.94 -10.51 11.04
N THR A 211 -11.39 -11.74 10.82
CA THR A 211 -12.28 -12.08 9.70
C THR A 211 -13.60 -11.32 9.77
N SER A 212 -14.16 -11.16 10.98
CA SER A 212 -15.37 -10.36 11.21
C SER A 212 -15.15 -8.89 10.82
N VAL A 213 -14.05 -8.28 11.27
CA VAL A 213 -13.73 -6.88 10.95
C VAL A 213 -13.49 -6.67 9.45
N LEU A 214 -12.79 -7.58 8.80
CA LEU A 214 -12.54 -7.52 7.35
C LEU A 214 -13.84 -7.71 6.54
N THR A 215 -14.73 -8.60 6.98
CA THR A 215 -16.05 -8.80 6.34
C THR A 215 -16.94 -7.57 6.51
N GLU A 216 -16.94 -6.97 7.71
CA GLU A 216 -17.63 -5.70 7.96
C GLU A 216 -17.08 -4.58 7.06
N CYS A 217 -15.75 -4.48 6.94
CA CYS A 217 -15.08 -3.52 6.04
C CYS A 217 -15.59 -3.65 4.60
N LEU A 218 -15.65 -4.89 4.08
CA LEU A 218 -16.16 -5.18 2.74
C LEU A 218 -17.65 -4.85 2.58
N SER A 219 -18.46 -5.03 3.63
CA SER A 219 -19.89 -4.65 3.58
C SER A 219 -20.14 -3.15 3.37
N LEU A 220 -19.14 -2.31 3.66
CA LEU A 220 -19.24 -0.85 3.55
C LEU A 220 -18.70 -0.32 2.21
N THR A 221 -18.21 -1.17 1.30
CA THR A 221 -17.56 -0.72 0.06
C THR A 221 -18.50 0.01 -0.90
N ASP A 222 -19.79 -0.30 -0.87
CA ASP A 222 -20.80 0.38 -1.70
C ASP A 222 -20.91 1.88 -1.38
N SER A 223 -20.47 2.30 -0.19
CA SER A 223 -20.42 3.71 0.20
C SER A 223 -19.21 4.47 -0.35
N ILE A 224 -18.23 3.78 -0.95
CA ILE A 224 -17.00 4.37 -1.48
C ILE A 224 -17.18 4.61 -2.98
N THR A 225 -17.16 5.88 -3.38
CA THR A 225 -17.33 6.28 -4.79
C THR A 225 -16.01 6.44 -5.54
N ASP A 226 -14.90 6.71 -4.84
CA ASP A 226 -13.59 6.85 -5.44
C ASP A 226 -13.01 5.48 -5.82
N PRO A 227 -12.83 5.17 -7.13
CA PRO A 227 -12.33 3.86 -7.56
C PRO A 227 -10.94 3.56 -7.02
N ARG A 228 -10.10 4.58 -6.83
CA ARG A 228 -8.75 4.39 -6.30
C ARG A 228 -8.77 3.91 -4.86
N THR A 229 -9.48 4.62 -3.99
CA THR A 229 -9.67 4.23 -2.58
C THR A 229 -10.24 2.82 -2.48
N LEU A 230 -11.19 2.48 -3.35
CA LEU A 230 -11.80 1.15 -3.38
C LEU A 230 -10.79 0.04 -3.72
N VAL A 231 -9.91 0.26 -4.72
CA VAL A 231 -8.83 -0.69 -5.06
C VAL A 231 -7.86 -0.86 -3.90
N GLU A 232 -7.42 0.25 -3.30
CA GLU A 232 -6.47 0.22 -2.18
C GLU A 232 -7.05 -0.53 -0.97
N LEU A 233 -8.35 -0.38 -0.71
CA LEU A 233 -9.06 -1.12 0.33
C LEU A 233 -9.12 -2.62 0.03
N TYR A 234 -9.59 -3.03 -1.15
CA TYR A 234 -9.65 -4.45 -1.52
C TYR A 234 -8.28 -5.12 -1.53
N LEU A 235 -7.24 -4.41 -2.00
CA LEU A 235 -5.87 -4.88 -1.95
C LEU A 235 -5.42 -5.15 -0.51
N SER A 236 -5.68 -4.21 0.40
CA SER A 236 -5.32 -4.34 1.80
C SER A 236 -6.05 -5.49 2.48
N VAL A 237 -7.37 -5.58 2.30
CA VAL A 237 -8.20 -6.65 2.87
C VAL A 237 -7.77 -8.02 2.33
N GLY A 238 -7.53 -8.14 1.02
CA GLY A 238 -7.06 -9.39 0.42
C GLY A 238 -5.68 -9.82 0.92
N VAL A 239 -4.76 -8.88 1.18
CA VAL A 239 -3.47 -9.19 1.80
C VAL A 239 -3.65 -9.70 3.24
N SER A 240 -4.53 -9.07 4.02
CA SER A 240 -4.84 -9.53 5.38
C SER A 240 -5.46 -10.94 5.38
N TYR A 241 -6.36 -11.25 4.45
CA TYR A 241 -6.86 -12.61 4.28
C TYR A 241 -5.76 -13.62 3.89
N CYS A 242 -4.81 -13.23 3.03
CA CYS A 242 -3.65 -14.07 2.72
C CYS A 242 -2.78 -14.35 3.97
N GLN A 243 -2.60 -13.37 4.85
CA GLN A 243 -1.86 -13.54 6.11
C GLN A 243 -2.58 -14.53 7.05
N LEU A 244 -3.91 -14.49 7.09
CA LEU A 244 -4.76 -15.44 7.82
C LEU A 244 -4.87 -16.83 7.15
N ARG A 245 -4.22 -17.03 5.99
CA ARG A 245 -4.37 -18.23 5.15
C ARG A 245 -5.80 -18.47 4.61
N CYS A 246 -6.66 -17.44 4.66
CA CYS A 246 -8.00 -17.40 4.06
C CYS A 246 -7.90 -17.07 2.56
N PHE A 247 -7.28 -17.97 1.79
CA PHE A 247 -6.89 -17.67 0.42
C PHE A 247 -8.06 -17.52 -0.55
N GLN A 248 -9.20 -18.16 -0.26
CA GLN A 248 -10.39 -18.06 -1.12
C GLN A 248 -11.03 -16.67 -1.01
N GLU A 249 -11.15 -16.16 0.21
CA GLU A 249 -11.62 -14.82 0.54
C GLU A 249 -10.66 -13.74 -0.01
N ALA A 250 -9.36 -14.01 0.03
CA ALA A 250 -8.38 -13.14 -0.62
C ALA A 250 -8.57 -13.05 -2.14
N VAL A 251 -8.80 -14.19 -2.81
CA VAL A 251 -9.10 -14.23 -4.25
C VAL A 251 -10.35 -13.39 -4.56
N GLU A 252 -11.41 -13.54 -3.78
CA GLU A 252 -12.65 -12.78 -3.95
C GLU A 252 -12.42 -11.27 -3.81
N ALA A 253 -11.71 -10.84 -2.74
CA ALA A 253 -11.37 -9.43 -2.54
C ALA A 253 -10.55 -8.86 -3.70
N PHE A 254 -9.52 -9.57 -4.19
CA PHE A 254 -8.73 -9.12 -5.33
C PHE A 254 -9.53 -9.11 -6.64
N GLN A 255 -10.48 -10.03 -6.84
CA GLN A 255 -11.37 -10.00 -8.00
C GLN A 255 -12.27 -8.76 -8.00
N GLN A 256 -12.82 -8.36 -6.84
CA GLN A 256 -13.61 -7.13 -6.72
C GLN A 256 -12.79 -5.88 -7.06
N ALA A 257 -11.47 -5.91 -6.87
CA ALA A 257 -10.58 -4.80 -7.23
C ALA A 257 -10.33 -4.63 -8.75
N LEU A 258 -10.59 -5.65 -9.58
CA LEU A 258 -10.26 -5.62 -11.01
C LEU A 258 -11.03 -4.52 -11.77
N GLY A 259 -12.34 -4.39 -11.51
CA GLY A 259 -13.18 -3.38 -12.17
C GLY A 259 -12.72 -1.95 -11.85
N PRO A 260 -12.65 -1.56 -10.57
CA PRO A 260 -12.16 -0.24 -10.15
C PRO A 260 -10.72 0.07 -10.58
N ALA A 261 -9.87 -0.96 -10.76
CA ALA A 261 -8.48 -0.79 -11.21
C ALA A 261 -8.33 -0.61 -12.73
N ALA A 262 -9.37 -0.80 -13.54
CA ALA A 262 -9.27 -0.91 -15.01
C ALA A 262 -8.55 0.27 -15.70
N GLN A 263 -8.72 1.50 -15.18
CA GLN A 263 -8.10 2.73 -15.71
C GLN A 263 -6.87 3.16 -14.91
N GLN A 264 -6.33 2.30 -14.04
CA GLN A 264 -5.25 2.61 -13.11
C GLN A 264 -4.12 1.58 -13.25
N PRO A 265 -3.28 1.66 -14.31
CA PRO A 265 -2.30 0.62 -14.63
C PRO A 265 -1.38 0.19 -13.47
N PRO A 266 -0.84 1.11 -12.64
CA PRO A 266 -0.03 0.72 -11.49
C PRO A 266 -0.78 -0.09 -10.43
N LEU A 267 -2.06 0.24 -10.18
CA LEU A 267 -2.88 -0.51 -9.23
C LEU A 267 -3.38 -1.82 -9.82
N MET A 268 -3.74 -1.83 -11.10
CA MET A 268 -4.10 -3.05 -11.83
C MET A 268 -2.97 -4.08 -11.78
N ALA A 269 -1.72 -3.67 -11.99
CA ALA A 269 -0.56 -4.57 -11.88
C ALA A 269 -0.45 -5.21 -10.48
N LYS A 270 -0.67 -4.44 -9.41
CA LYS A 270 -0.70 -4.94 -8.03
C LYS A 270 -1.84 -5.93 -7.79
N VAL A 271 -3.05 -5.61 -8.26
CA VAL A 271 -4.23 -6.49 -8.14
C VAL A 271 -3.97 -7.81 -8.85
N LEU A 272 -3.50 -7.80 -10.09
CA LEU A 272 -3.24 -9.01 -10.88
C LEU A 272 -2.15 -9.88 -10.25
N HIS A 273 -1.06 -9.27 -9.76
CA HIS A 273 0.01 -9.99 -9.07
C HIS A 273 -0.49 -10.69 -7.81
N ASN A 274 -1.23 -9.97 -6.97
CA ASN A 274 -1.76 -10.50 -5.72
C ASN A 274 -2.85 -11.56 -5.95
N LEU A 275 -3.71 -11.37 -6.94
CA LEU A 275 -4.70 -12.36 -7.36
C LEU A 275 -4.03 -13.65 -7.84
N GLY A 276 -2.99 -13.54 -8.69
CA GLY A 276 -2.21 -14.69 -9.13
C GLY A 276 -1.52 -15.41 -7.97
N ALA A 277 -0.98 -14.67 -6.98
CA ALA A 277 -0.35 -15.25 -5.80
C ALA A 277 -1.37 -15.98 -4.91
N ALA A 278 -2.56 -15.41 -4.70
CA ALA A 278 -3.64 -16.05 -3.95
C ALA A 278 -4.15 -17.31 -4.66
N LEU A 279 -4.29 -17.29 -5.99
CA LEU A 279 -4.67 -18.47 -6.78
C LEU A 279 -3.63 -19.59 -6.70
N ASN A 280 -2.33 -19.26 -6.69
CA ASN A 280 -1.28 -20.23 -6.42
C ASN A 280 -1.47 -20.89 -5.04
N SER A 281 -1.87 -20.13 -4.01
CA SER A 281 -2.09 -20.66 -2.66
C SER A 281 -3.30 -21.60 -2.56
N VAL A 282 -4.36 -21.34 -3.34
CA VAL A 282 -5.55 -22.20 -3.47
C VAL A 282 -5.26 -23.44 -4.35
N GLY A 283 -4.17 -23.45 -5.10
CA GLY A 283 -3.80 -24.53 -6.03
C GLY A 283 -4.41 -24.38 -7.44
N GLN A 284 -4.97 -23.22 -7.75
CA GLN A 284 -5.50 -22.90 -9.08
C GLN A 284 -4.39 -22.33 -9.98
N PHE A 285 -3.45 -23.19 -10.38
CA PHE A 285 -2.25 -22.77 -11.10
C PHE A 285 -2.52 -22.26 -12.52
N THR A 286 -3.45 -22.89 -13.26
CA THR A 286 -3.79 -22.48 -14.64
C THR A 286 -4.25 -21.01 -14.74
N PRO A 287 -5.23 -20.53 -13.96
CA PRO A 287 -5.57 -19.10 -13.98
C PRO A 287 -4.46 -18.22 -13.40
N ALA A 288 -3.69 -18.70 -12.41
CA ALA A 288 -2.57 -17.94 -11.85
C ALA A 288 -1.50 -17.60 -12.90
N VAL A 289 -1.16 -18.54 -13.79
CA VAL A 289 -0.27 -18.31 -14.93
C VAL A 289 -0.73 -17.11 -15.78
N GLY A 290 -2.03 -17.05 -16.09
CA GLY A 290 -2.60 -15.96 -16.87
C GLY A 290 -2.45 -14.60 -16.18
N TYR A 291 -2.78 -14.53 -14.89
CA TYR A 291 -2.68 -13.30 -14.11
C TYR A 291 -1.23 -12.84 -13.90
N HIS A 292 -0.30 -13.76 -13.62
CA HIS A 292 1.13 -13.41 -13.47
C HIS A 292 1.74 -12.89 -14.77
N ARG A 293 1.39 -13.47 -15.92
CA ARG A 293 1.85 -12.96 -17.24
C ARG A 293 1.33 -11.55 -17.51
N LEU A 294 0.05 -11.28 -17.21
CA LEU A 294 -0.53 -9.94 -17.37
C LEU A 294 0.14 -8.93 -16.42
N ALA A 295 0.35 -9.29 -15.16
CA ALA A 295 1.04 -8.45 -14.18
C ALA A 295 2.49 -8.15 -14.58
N ALA A 296 3.24 -9.17 -15.01
CA ALA A 296 4.62 -9.00 -15.50
C ALA A 296 4.71 -8.09 -16.73
N GLY A 297 3.73 -8.16 -17.63
CA GLY A 297 3.62 -7.28 -18.79
C GLY A 297 3.37 -5.81 -18.38
N LEU A 298 2.46 -5.57 -17.44
CA LEU A 298 2.18 -4.23 -16.92
C LEU A 298 3.36 -3.65 -16.15
N TYR A 299 3.98 -4.40 -15.23
CA TYR A 299 5.17 -3.91 -14.53
C TYR A 299 6.33 -3.66 -15.49
N GLY A 300 6.45 -4.44 -16.56
CA GLY A 300 7.39 -4.18 -17.64
C GLY A 300 7.17 -2.84 -18.34
N SER A 301 5.92 -2.49 -18.67
CA SER A 301 5.60 -1.20 -19.32
C SER A 301 5.73 -0.01 -18.37
N LEU A 302 5.56 -0.23 -17.06
CA LEU A 302 5.77 0.76 -16.01
C LEU A 302 7.25 0.94 -15.61
N GLY A 303 8.15 0.07 -16.08
CA GLY A 303 9.57 0.10 -15.71
C GLY A 303 9.88 -0.45 -14.31
N CYS A 304 8.92 -1.10 -13.65
CA CYS A 304 9.07 -1.68 -12.32
C CYS A 304 9.75 -3.06 -12.39
N ARG A 305 11.07 -3.09 -12.63
CA ARG A 305 11.84 -4.34 -12.85
C ARG A 305 11.77 -5.33 -11.70
N GLY A 306 11.82 -4.86 -10.46
CA GLY A 306 11.74 -5.72 -9.27
C GLY A 306 10.38 -6.42 -9.14
N ASP A 307 9.28 -5.68 -9.32
CA ASP A 307 7.94 -6.26 -9.27
C ASP A 307 7.66 -7.19 -10.46
N GLN A 308 8.15 -6.84 -11.64
CA GLN A 308 8.14 -7.73 -12.80
C GLN A 308 8.85 -9.06 -12.51
N ALA A 309 10.02 -9.02 -11.85
CA ALA A 309 10.76 -10.22 -11.46
C ALA A 309 10.02 -11.09 -10.43
N ARG A 310 9.30 -10.46 -9.49
CA ARG A 310 8.42 -11.18 -8.54
C ARG A 310 7.28 -11.89 -9.27
N CYS A 311 6.65 -11.25 -10.25
CA CYS A 311 5.63 -11.91 -11.08
C CYS A 311 6.20 -13.13 -11.81
N PHE A 312 7.41 -13.02 -12.38
CA PHE A 312 8.06 -14.17 -13.05
C PHE A 312 8.42 -15.31 -12.08
N SER A 313 8.79 -14.99 -10.84
CA SER A 313 9.05 -16.02 -9.81
C SER A 313 7.77 -16.79 -9.45
N ASN A 314 6.66 -16.06 -9.28
CA ASN A 314 5.36 -16.66 -8.97
C ASN A 314 4.77 -17.42 -10.18
N LEU A 315 5.02 -16.93 -11.40
CA LEU A 315 4.71 -17.63 -12.64
C LEU A 315 5.47 -18.95 -12.72
N ALA A 316 6.77 -18.95 -12.44
CA ALA A 316 7.58 -20.16 -12.47
C ALA A 316 7.09 -21.22 -11.47
N PHE A 317 6.68 -20.79 -10.28
CA PHE A 317 6.06 -21.68 -9.31
C PHE A 317 4.80 -22.33 -9.90
N ALA A 318 3.89 -21.54 -10.48
CA ALA A 318 2.66 -22.04 -11.09
C ALA A 318 2.94 -23.02 -12.25
N CYS A 319 3.87 -22.69 -13.15
CA CYS A 319 4.28 -23.57 -14.26
C CYS A 319 4.87 -24.89 -13.76
N SER A 320 5.74 -24.85 -12.73
CA SER A 320 6.30 -26.07 -12.14
C SER A 320 5.23 -26.97 -11.52
N GLN A 321 4.22 -26.39 -10.84
CA GLN A 321 3.10 -27.17 -10.31
C GLN A 321 2.24 -27.82 -11.42
N LEU A 322 2.20 -27.21 -12.60
CA LEU A 322 1.56 -27.78 -13.80
C LEU A 322 2.46 -28.78 -14.56
N GLY A 323 3.70 -28.97 -14.12
CA GLY A 323 4.69 -29.84 -14.76
C GLY A 323 5.40 -29.23 -15.97
N ASP A 324 5.19 -27.94 -16.26
CA ASP A 324 5.91 -27.21 -17.31
C ASP A 324 7.24 -26.67 -16.75
N GLU A 325 8.20 -27.59 -16.63
CA GLU A 325 9.54 -27.29 -16.12
C GLU A 325 10.37 -26.42 -17.07
N GLU A 326 10.03 -26.37 -18.37
CA GLU A 326 10.72 -25.52 -19.34
C GLU A 326 10.34 -24.06 -19.14
N GLU A 327 9.03 -23.76 -19.12
CA GLU A 327 8.56 -22.39 -18.88
C GLU A 327 8.91 -21.91 -17.46
N ALA A 328 8.90 -22.81 -16.46
CA ALA A 328 9.34 -22.47 -15.12
C ALA A 328 10.81 -22.00 -15.09
N ALA A 329 11.70 -22.72 -15.78
CA ALA A 329 13.10 -22.34 -15.88
C ALA A 329 13.30 -21.01 -16.62
N GLU A 330 12.58 -20.78 -17.73
CA GLU A 330 12.65 -19.53 -18.48
C GLU A 330 12.17 -18.33 -17.63
N SER A 331 11.06 -18.50 -16.91
CA SER A 331 10.52 -17.49 -16.02
C SER A 331 11.50 -17.15 -14.88
N LEU A 332 12.15 -18.16 -14.27
CA LEU A 332 13.17 -17.92 -13.25
C LEU A 332 14.43 -17.23 -13.80
N ILE A 333 14.81 -17.47 -15.06
CA ILE A 333 15.92 -16.73 -15.70
C ILE A 333 15.55 -15.24 -15.85
N LEU A 334 14.32 -14.95 -16.27
CA LEU A 334 13.83 -13.58 -16.38
C LEU A 334 13.74 -12.90 -15.01
N ALA A 335 13.26 -13.60 -13.98
CA ALA A 335 13.24 -13.12 -12.61
C ALA A 335 14.65 -12.80 -12.09
N LEU A 336 15.62 -13.71 -12.32
CA LEU A 336 17.00 -13.52 -11.90
C LEU A 336 17.62 -12.28 -12.57
N GLN A 337 17.32 -12.03 -13.84
CA GLN A 337 17.79 -10.84 -14.52
C GLN A 337 17.19 -9.57 -13.91
N GLY A 338 15.87 -9.54 -13.67
CA GLY A 338 15.23 -8.38 -13.06
C GLY A 338 15.74 -8.07 -11.65
N PHE A 339 15.98 -9.08 -10.82
CA PHE A 339 16.57 -8.88 -9.49
C PHE A 339 18.05 -8.48 -9.51
N LYS A 340 18.79 -8.83 -10.58
CA LYS A 340 20.13 -8.29 -10.82
C LYS A 340 20.06 -6.82 -11.21
N ASP A 341 19.13 -6.45 -12.08
CA ASP A 341 18.93 -5.06 -12.52
C ASP A 341 18.55 -4.13 -11.35
N THR A 342 17.89 -4.66 -10.31
CA THR A 342 17.52 -3.90 -9.10
C THR A 342 18.46 -4.11 -7.91
N GLU A 343 19.55 -4.88 -8.07
CA GLU A 343 20.48 -5.23 -7.00
C GLU A 343 19.83 -5.87 -5.75
N ASP A 344 18.71 -6.59 -5.93
CA ASP A 344 18.00 -7.29 -4.85
C ASP A 344 18.69 -8.64 -4.58
N HIS A 345 19.80 -8.59 -3.83
CA HIS A 345 20.60 -9.78 -3.52
C HIS A 345 19.83 -10.89 -2.77
N PRO A 346 18.98 -10.60 -1.75
CA PRO A 346 18.15 -11.62 -1.12
C PRO A 346 17.25 -12.36 -2.12
N ALA A 347 16.57 -11.63 -3.01
CA ALA A 347 15.72 -12.26 -4.03
C ALA A 347 16.54 -13.04 -5.07
N GLN A 348 17.73 -12.56 -5.45
CA GLN A 348 18.65 -13.30 -6.33
C GLN A 348 19.03 -14.67 -5.74
N VAL A 349 19.31 -14.75 -4.43
CA VAL A 349 19.60 -16.02 -3.74
C VAL A 349 18.43 -16.99 -3.91
N GLN A 350 17.21 -16.54 -3.58
CA GLN A 350 16.00 -17.35 -3.66
C GLN A 350 15.75 -17.87 -5.08
N VAL A 351 15.82 -17.00 -6.09
CA VAL A 351 15.61 -17.40 -7.49
C VAL A 351 16.72 -18.33 -8.00
N CYS A 352 17.97 -18.16 -7.55
CA CYS A 352 19.05 -19.08 -7.89
C CYS A 352 18.82 -20.48 -7.31
N GLU A 353 18.37 -20.59 -6.05
CA GLU A 353 18.00 -21.89 -5.46
C GLU A 353 16.87 -22.55 -6.24
N SER A 354 15.85 -21.76 -6.57
CA SER A 354 14.66 -22.16 -7.32
C SER A 354 15.01 -22.72 -8.70
N LEU A 355 15.85 -22.00 -9.44
CA LEU A 355 16.29 -22.41 -10.79
C LEU A 355 17.24 -23.61 -10.72
N ALA A 356 18.06 -23.70 -9.68
CA ALA A 356 18.92 -24.85 -9.45
C ALA A 356 18.09 -26.13 -9.25
N GLU A 357 17.03 -26.06 -8.45
CA GLU A 357 16.12 -27.18 -8.23
C GLU A 357 15.41 -27.61 -9.51
N CYS A 358 14.91 -26.66 -10.30
CA CYS A 358 14.33 -26.95 -11.61
C CYS A 358 15.34 -27.68 -12.53
N TYR A 359 16.60 -27.25 -12.56
CA TYR A 359 17.64 -27.95 -13.32
C TYR A 359 18.03 -29.31 -12.75
N LEU A 360 17.96 -29.52 -11.44
CA LEU A 360 18.16 -30.85 -10.85
C LEU A 360 17.07 -31.83 -11.30
N ARG A 361 15.79 -31.40 -11.33
CA ARG A 361 14.68 -32.19 -11.88
C ARG A 361 14.89 -32.55 -13.35
N GLN A 362 15.43 -31.62 -14.14
CA GLN A 362 15.81 -31.84 -15.54
C GLN A 362 17.13 -32.64 -15.73
N ARG A 363 17.74 -33.15 -14.65
CA ARG A 363 19.04 -33.85 -14.67
C ARG A 363 20.19 -33.03 -15.28
N LYS A 364 20.16 -31.71 -15.10
CA LYS A 364 21.19 -30.74 -15.53
C LYS A 364 22.05 -30.32 -14.33
N GLN A 365 22.72 -31.26 -13.66
CA GLN A 365 23.43 -31.03 -12.38
C GLN A 365 24.49 -29.92 -12.47
N GLN A 366 25.23 -29.85 -13.57
CA GLN A 366 26.27 -28.84 -13.76
C GLN A 366 25.72 -27.41 -13.74
N LYS A 367 24.51 -27.18 -14.28
CA LYS A 367 23.87 -25.87 -14.23
C LYS A 367 23.40 -25.53 -12.81
N ALA A 368 22.84 -26.51 -12.09
CA ALA A 368 22.46 -26.32 -10.69
C ALA A 368 23.65 -25.96 -9.79
N VAL A 369 24.81 -26.63 -9.96
CA VAL A 369 26.05 -26.30 -9.26
C VAL A 369 26.50 -24.86 -9.52
N GLN A 370 26.39 -24.37 -10.76
CA GLN A 370 26.72 -22.99 -11.09
C GLN A 370 25.78 -22.00 -10.39
N LEU A 371 24.49 -22.32 -10.32
CA LEU A 371 23.50 -21.46 -9.67
C LEU A 371 23.66 -21.42 -8.16
N TYR A 372 23.98 -22.53 -7.49
CA TYR A 372 24.29 -22.49 -6.05
C TYR A 372 25.55 -21.67 -5.75
N LYS A 373 26.55 -21.69 -6.64
CA LYS A 373 27.71 -20.78 -6.52
C LYS A 373 27.32 -19.32 -6.71
N GLN A 374 26.43 -19.02 -7.65
CA GLN A 374 25.90 -17.67 -7.83
C GLN A 374 25.09 -17.22 -6.61
N ALA A 375 24.25 -18.10 -6.05
CA ALA A 375 23.51 -17.84 -4.82
C ALA A 375 24.46 -17.49 -3.65
N LEU A 376 25.53 -18.27 -3.44
CA LEU A 376 26.53 -17.96 -2.42
C LEU A 376 27.24 -16.62 -2.65
N SER A 377 27.48 -16.24 -3.91
CA SER A 377 28.07 -14.93 -4.25
C SER A 377 27.08 -13.77 -4.04
N ALA A 378 25.79 -13.97 -4.27
CA ALA A 378 24.78 -12.96 -3.94
C ALA A 378 24.63 -12.83 -2.43
N LEU A 379 24.63 -13.96 -1.70
CA LEU A 379 24.52 -14.01 -0.25
C LEU A 379 25.64 -13.26 0.48
N SER A 380 26.85 -13.19 -0.10
CA SER A 380 27.96 -12.41 0.51
C SER A 380 27.67 -10.91 0.62
N HIS A 381 26.63 -10.41 -0.05
CA HIS A 381 26.16 -9.03 0.01
C HIS A 381 24.97 -8.85 0.97
N CYS A 382 24.53 -9.91 1.65
CA CYS A 382 23.45 -9.89 2.64
C CYS A 382 24.00 -9.86 4.07
N GLN A 383 23.29 -9.21 5.00
CA GLN A 383 23.60 -9.24 6.44
C GLN A 383 22.97 -10.49 7.09
N ASP A 384 23.56 -11.03 8.16
CA ASP A 384 23.07 -12.17 8.97
C ASP A 384 22.57 -13.39 8.18
N SER A 385 23.47 -14.04 7.43
CA SER A 385 23.12 -15.07 6.45
C SER A 385 23.64 -16.49 6.76
N GLY A 386 24.10 -16.76 7.99
CA GLY A 386 24.78 -18.02 8.34
C GLY A 386 23.95 -19.28 8.04
N ALA A 387 22.69 -19.32 8.46
CA ALA A 387 21.82 -20.48 8.21
C ALA A 387 21.52 -20.69 6.71
N VAL A 388 21.35 -19.60 5.95
CA VAL A 388 21.13 -19.68 4.49
C VAL A 388 22.39 -20.14 3.79
N GLN A 389 23.56 -19.70 4.25
CA GLN A 389 24.86 -20.13 3.73
C GLN A 389 25.06 -21.63 3.94
N ASP A 390 24.82 -22.13 5.14
CA ASP A 390 24.98 -23.56 5.46
C ASP A 390 24.06 -24.42 4.58
N ARG A 391 22.78 -24.01 4.43
CA ARG A 391 21.82 -24.68 3.54
C ARG A 391 22.30 -24.69 2.08
N LEU A 392 22.81 -23.57 1.57
CA LEU A 392 23.34 -23.49 0.21
C LEU A 392 24.57 -24.36 -0.01
N VAL A 393 25.47 -24.43 0.98
CA VAL A 393 26.67 -25.28 0.93
C VAL A 393 26.28 -26.76 0.94
N GLU A 394 25.30 -27.15 1.75
CA GLU A 394 24.76 -28.51 1.78
C GLU A 394 24.17 -28.89 0.41
N ARG A 395 23.29 -28.05 -0.15
CA ARG A 395 22.68 -28.28 -1.47
C ARG A 395 23.70 -28.33 -2.60
N LEU A 396 24.71 -27.45 -2.57
CA LEU A 396 25.83 -27.47 -3.51
C LEU A 396 26.63 -28.78 -3.42
N THR A 397 26.90 -29.25 -2.19
CA THR A 397 27.64 -30.49 -1.94
C THR A 397 26.89 -31.70 -2.48
N ALA A 398 25.58 -31.77 -2.21
CA ALA A 398 24.71 -32.83 -2.73
C ALA A 398 24.69 -32.83 -4.27
N ALA A 399 24.55 -31.67 -4.90
CA ALA A 399 24.56 -31.53 -6.36
C ALA A 399 25.91 -31.96 -6.97
N LEU A 400 27.03 -31.65 -6.32
CA LEU A 400 28.37 -32.07 -6.75
C LEU A 400 28.55 -33.59 -6.64
N GLN A 401 28.14 -34.19 -5.53
CA GLN A 401 28.19 -35.64 -5.33
C GLN A 401 27.37 -36.38 -6.40
N GLN A 402 26.15 -35.91 -6.69
CA GLN A 402 25.33 -36.46 -7.77
C GLN A 402 25.97 -36.30 -9.15
N SER A 403 26.63 -35.17 -9.41
CA SER A 403 27.34 -35.00 -10.68
C SER A 403 28.53 -35.94 -10.82
N LEU A 404 29.24 -36.24 -9.72
CA LEU A 404 30.36 -37.17 -9.69
C LEU A 404 29.91 -38.61 -9.91
N THR A 405 28.81 -39.05 -9.28
CA THR A 405 28.27 -40.40 -9.47
C THR A 405 27.81 -40.64 -10.91
N VAL A 406 27.12 -39.68 -11.52
CA VAL A 406 26.73 -39.74 -12.95
C VAL A 406 27.96 -39.79 -13.86
N SER A 407 29.03 -39.08 -13.52
CA SER A 407 30.27 -39.08 -14.31
C SER A 407 31.02 -40.41 -14.23
N LEU A 408 31.02 -41.05 -13.06
CA LEU A 408 31.64 -42.36 -12.83
C LEU A 408 30.87 -43.53 -13.46
N GLN A 409 29.56 -43.36 -13.74
CA GLN A 409 28.73 -44.36 -14.40
C GLN A 409 28.80 -44.33 -15.94
N ARG A 410 29.46 -43.34 -16.57
CA ARG A 410 29.66 -43.35 -18.02
C ARG A 410 30.73 -44.39 -18.39
N PRO A 411 30.42 -45.45 -19.15
CA PRO A 411 31.42 -46.40 -19.60
C PRO A 411 32.46 -45.63 -20.42
N HIS A 412 33.73 -45.73 -20.04
CA HIS A 412 34.79 -45.25 -20.90
C HIS A 412 34.67 -45.98 -22.24
N PRO A 413 34.63 -45.28 -23.40
CA PRO A 413 34.82 -45.96 -24.66
C PRO A 413 36.18 -46.64 -24.59
N LEU A 414 36.19 -47.97 -24.69
CA LEU A 414 37.41 -48.76 -24.82
C LEU A 414 38.26 -48.07 -25.88
N ARG A 415 39.45 -47.59 -25.49
CA ARG A 415 40.42 -47.02 -26.42
C ARG A 415 40.56 -47.98 -27.60
N PRO A 416 40.43 -47.54 -28.86
CA PRO A 416 40.79 -48.39 -29.97
C PRO A 416 42.27 -48.72 -29.84
N HIS A 417 42.58 -50.01 -29.68
CA HIS A 417 43.95 -50.51 -29.66
C HIS A 417 44.68 -50.07 -30.94
N PRO A 418 45.97 -49.68 -30.85
CA PRO A 418 46.70 -49.21 -32.02
C PRO A 418 46.79 -50.33 -33.06
N HIS A 419 46.37 -50.00 -34.28
CA HIS A 419 46.39 -50.86 -35.45
C HIS A 419 47.76 -51.55 -35.64
N ARG A 420 47.73 -52.88 -35.77
CA ARG A 420 48.79 -53.64 -36.43
C ARG A 420 48.52 -53.56 -37.93
N SER A 421 49.37 -52.83 -38.65
CA SER A 421 49.32 -52.74 -40.12
C SER A 421 49.58 -54.11 -40.76
N PRO A 422 48.84 -54.50 -41.81
CA PRO A 422 49.35 -55.40 -42.82
C PRO A 422 49.83 -54.62 -44.04
N VAL A 423 50.97 -55.08 -44.53
CA VAL A 423 51.69 -54.63 -45.72
C VAL A 423 50.89 -54.89 -47.00
N GLY A 424 50.86 -53.89 -47.89
CA GLY A 424 50.93 -54.05 -49.35
C GLY A 424 49.64 -54.41 -50.11
N HIS A 425 49.15 -53.48 -50.95
CA HIS A 425 49.33 -53.58 -52.40
C HIS A 425 48.82 -52.32 -53.12
N HIS A 426 49.64 -51.81 -54.03
CA HIS A 426 49.36 -50.72 -54.97
C HIS A 426 48.17 -51.05 -55.88
N VAL A 427 47.21 -50.12 -56.03
CA VAL A 427 46.60 -49.79 -57.33
C VAL A 427 46.24 -48.30 -57.38
N ARG A 428 46.79 -47.60 -58.39
CA ARG A 428 46.45 -46.24 -58.82
C ARG A 428 44.96 -46.08 -59.15
N LYS A 429 44.36 -44.92 -58.86
CA LYS A 429 43.54 -44.20 -59.85
C LYS A 429 43.39 -42.71 -59.51
N ARG A 430 43.29 -41.93 -60.58
CA ARG A 430 43.46 -40.48 -60.72
C ARG A 430 42.26 -39.68 -60.21
N PHE A 431 42.57 -38.43 -59.83
CA PHE A 431 41.67 -37.28 -59.80
C PHE A 431 40.96 -37.05 -61.14
N LEU A 432 39.72 -36.55 -61.10
CA LEU A 432 39.23 -35.42 -61.90
C LEU A 432 37.90 -34.90 -61.34
N THR A 433 37.69 -33.62 -61.57
CA THR A 433 36.83 -32.63 -60.89
C THR A 433 35.50 -32.34 -61.59
N GLN A 434 34.53 -31.84 -60.80
CA GLN A 434 33.51 -30.81 -61.07
C GLN A 434 32.54 -30.92 -62.26
N THR A 435 31.24 -30.77 -61.98
CA THR A 435 30.34 -29.63 -62.34
C THR A 435 28.92 -29.97 -61.87
N ALA A 436 28.31 -29.20 -60.94
CA ALA A 436 27.42 -28.04 -61.17
C ALA A 436 26.08 -28.37 -61.88
N GLY A 437 24.96 -28.19 -61.16
CA GLY A 437 23.60 -28.31 -61.68
C GLY A 437 22.59 -27.67 -60.72
N THR A 438 21.95 -26.61 -61.19
CA THR A 438 21.11 -25.59 -60.52
C THR A 438 19.66 -26.00 -60.19
N ALA A 439 19.16 -25.41 -59.10
CA ALA A 439 17.85 -24.76 -58.87
C ALA A 439 16.55 -25.33 -59.47
N ALA A 440 15.50 -25.47 -58.63
CA ALA A 440 14.26 -24.67 -58.74
C ALA A 440 13.26 -24.97 -57.61
N ASN A 441 12.66 -23.87 -57.14
CA ASN A 441 11.58 -23.72 -56.17
C ASN A 441 10.22 -23.98 -56.85
N GLN A 442 9.20 -24.48 -56.14
CA GLN A 442 7.80 -24.01 -56.29
C GLN A 442 6.84 -24.63 -55.25
N GLN A 443 6.06 -23.73 -54.65
CA GLN A 443 4.88 -23.93 -53.80
C GLN A 443 3.64 -24.37 -54.62
N SER A 444 2.68 -25.03 -53.99
CA SER A 444 1.26 -24.76 -54.24
C SER A 444 0.35 -25.14 -53.06
N ASP A 445 -0.50 -24.18 -52.71
CA ASP A 445 -1.66 -24.25 -51.82
C ASP A 445 -2.82 -25.08 -52.38
N ALA A 446 -3.69 -25.59 -51.51
CA ALA A 446 -5.10 -25.84 -51.83
C ALA A 446 -6.02 -25.66 -50.60
N GLN A 447 -7.06 -24.85 -50.78
CA GLN A 447 -8.06 -24.41 -49.81
C GLN A 447 -9.29 -25.34 -49.69
N ARG A 448 -9.89 -25.29 -48.49
CA ARG A 448 -11.34 -25.25 -48.11
C ARG A 448 -12.38 -26.19 -48.74
N ARG A 449 -13.23 -26.78 -47.88
CA ARG A 449 -14.71 -26.80 -48.00
C ARG A 449 -15.39 -26.90 -46.62
N GLU A 450 -16.54 -26.26 -46.50
CA GLU A 450 -17.37 -26.08 -45.28
C GLU A 450 -18.53 -27.09 -45.15
N GLY A 451 -18.84 -27.49 -43.90
CA GLY A 451 -20.14 -27.72 -43.23
C GLY A 451 -21.11 -28.84 -43.70
N PRO A 452 -22.19 -29.18 -42.92
CA PRO A 452 -22.56 -28.74 -41.56
C PRO A 452 -23.05 -29.85 -40.57
N GLY A 453 -23.03 -29.49 -39.26
CA GLY A 453 -23.90 -29.83 -38.11
C GLY A 453 -24.56 -31.20 -37.91
N SER A 454 -24.41 -31.78 -36.70
CA SER A 454 -25.47 -31.85 -35.67
C SER A 454 -25.01 -32.56 -34.37
N GLU A 455 -25.63 -32.12 -33.26
CA GLU A 455 -26.07 -32.92 -32.10
C GLU A 455 -25.12 -33.32 -30.94
N ARG A 456 -25.54 -32.81 -29.76
CA ARG A 456 -25.73 -33.46 -28.45
C ARG A 456 -24.67 -33.32 -27.36
N GLU A 457 -25.12 -32.56 -26.35
CA GLU A 457 -24.92 -32.74 -24.91
C GLU A 457 -24.45 -34.13 -24.47
N ALA A 458 -23.37 -34.15 -23.70
CA ALA A 458 -23.08 -35.21 -22.74
C ALA A 458 -22.39 -34.59 -21.53
N THR A 459 -23.19 -34.28 -20.52
CA THR A 459 -22.77 -34.21 -19.12
C THR A 459 -22.28 -35.60 -18.68
N GLN A 460 -21.02 -35.72 -18.27
CA GLN A 460 -20.54 -36.90 -17.54
C GLN A 460 -19.48 -36.53 -16.49
N ASN A 461 -19.93 -36.63 -15.24
CA ASN A 461 -19.22 -37.01 -14.02
C ASN A 461 -17.70 -37.25 -14.15
N VAL A 462 -16.91 -36.42 -13.47
CA VAL A 462 -15.57 -36.81 -13.01
C VAL A 462 -15.72 -37.33 -11.59
N ALA A 463 -15.62 -38.65 -11.48
CA ALA A 463 -15.50 -39.36 -10.22
C ALA A 463 -14.12 -39.10 -9.58
N GLU A 464 -14.15 -38.97 -8.27
CA GLU A 464 -13.04 -38.89 -7.35
C GLU A 464 -11.99 -39.98 -7.61
N HIS A 465 -10.74 -39.59 -7.84
CA HIS A 465 -9.57 -40.44 -7.60
C HIS A 465 -8.62 -39.71 -6.66
N SER A 466 -8.82 -40.01 -5.37
CA SER A 466 -7.90 -39.76 -4.27
C SER A 466 -6.66 -40.65 -4.43
N GLY A 467 -5.64 -40.11 -5.06
CA GLY A 467 -4.30 -40.70 -5.12
C GLY A 467 -3.35 -39.97 -4.19
N SER A 468 -3.19 -40.51 -2.98
CA SER A 468 -2.15 -40.14 -2.02
C SER A 468 -0.75 -40.27 -2.65
N ALA A 469 -0.04 -39.15 -2.80
CA ALA A 469 1.42 -39.12 -2.92
C ALA A 469 1.96 -38.11 -1.90
N GLY A 470 2.32 -38.64 -0.73
CA GLY A 470 3.01 -37.90 0.31
C GLY A 470 4.51 -37.77 0.04
N GLY A 471 5.09 -36.69 0.60
CA GLY A 471 6.50 -36.61 0.93
C GLY A 471 7.26 -35.49 0.22
N GLY A 472 7.47 -34.36 0.90
CA GLY A 472 8.61 -33.47 0.64
C GLY A 472 8.33 -31.99 0.33
N ALA A 473 7.08 -31.50 0.37
CA ALA A 473 6.73 -30.15 -0.12
C ALA A 473 6.53 -29.07 0.95
N THR A 474 6.79 -29.34 2.23
CA THR A 474 6.33 -28.47 3.33
C THR A 474 7.23 -27.28 3.67
N GLU A 475 8.52 -27.28 3.32
CA GLU A 475 9.44 -26.19 3.71
C GLU A 475 9.74 -25.15 2.61
N ILE A 476 9.42 -25.45 1.35
CA ILE A 476 9.66 -24.53 0.21
C ILE A 476 8.45 -23.59 -0.01
N ARG A 477 7.30 -23.90 0.61
CA ARG A 477 6.03 -23.20 0.40
C ARG A 477 6.02 -21.77 0.94
N ASP A 478 6.82 -21.48 1.98
CA ASP A 478 6.90 -20.14 2.58
C ASP A 478 7.84 -19.18 1.83
N ALA A 479 8.77 -19.69 1.00
CA ALA A 479 9.74 -18.85 0.29
C ALA A 479 9.22 -18.26 -1.04
N TYR A 480 8.18 -18.83 -1.63
CA TYR A 480 7.70 -18.48 -2.98
C TYR A 480 6.45 -17.58 -3.02
N MET A 481 5.90 -17.23 -1.86
CA MET A 481 4.54 -16.68 -1.79
C MET A 481 4.55 -15.28 -1.22
N SER A 482 5.29 -14.37 -1.86
CA SER A 482 5.19 -12.94 -1.56
C SER A 482 4.03 -12.36 -2.37
N ALA A 483 2.91 -12.12 -1.69
CA ALA A 483 2.04 -11.01 -2.09
C ALA A 483 2.91 -9.74 -2.18
N ALA A 484 2.57 -8.81 -3.06
CA ALA A 484 3.20 -7.50 -3.05
C ALA A 484 2.98 -6.90 -1.65
N PRO A 485 4.03 -6.48 -0.93
CA PRO A 485 3.86 -5.92 0.40
C PRO A 485 2.97 -4.67 0.30
N GLY A 486 1.85 -4.68 1.02
CA GLY A 486 1.36 -3.46 1.66
C GLY A 486 2.38 -3.13 2.75
N GLN A 487 2.95 -1.94 2.72
CA GLN A 487 4.12 -1.56 3.54
C GLN A 487 4.08 -2.13 4.98
N ALA A 488 5.01 -3.03 5.30
CA ALA A 488 5.50 -3.28 6.66
C ALA A 488 6.71 -4.24 6.61
N SER A 489 7.85 -3.82 7.17
CA SER A 489 8.60 -4.63 8.14
C SER A 489 9.82 -3.86 8.67
N SER A 490 9.91 -3.81 10.00
CA SER A 490 11.14 -4.04 10.75
C SER A 490 10.72 -4.32 12.19
N ASP A 491 10.86 -5.57 12.64
CA ASP A 491 10.49 -6.03 13.98
C ASP A 491 11.26 -5.31 15.09
N GLN A 492 10.57 -4.90 16.17
CA GLN A 492 11.08 -5.00 17.55
C GLN A 492 9.94 -4.93 18.57
N SER A 493 9.79 -6.02 19.32
CA SER A 493 8.81 -6.20 20.38
C SER A 493 9.19 -5.50 21.68
N ASP A 494 8.23 -4.89 22.36
CA ASP A 494 8.17 -4.88 23.84
C ASP A 494 6.74 -4.62 24.35
N GLN A 495 6.31 -5.46 25.29
CA GLN A 495 4.98 -5.53 25.88
C GLN A 495 4.66 -4.31 26.75
N LEU A 496 3.38 -3.88 26.82
CA LEU A 496 2.76 -3.36 28.06
C LEU A 496 1.21 -3.33 27.96
N GLN A 497 0.57 -3.66 29.09
CA GLN A 497 -0.87 -3.90 29.30
C GLN A 497 -1.67 -2.61 29.50
N HIS A 498 -2.98 -2.64 29.19
CA HIS A 498 -4.14 -2.04 29.91
C HIS A 498 -5.28 -1.66 28.93
N SER A 499 -6.38 -2.41 28.87
CA SER A 499 -7.59 -2.44 29.73
C SER A 499 -8.73 -1.58 29.16
N ASP A 500 -9.73 -2.30 28.66
CA ASP A 500 -11.00 -1.90 28.07
C ASP A 500 -11.75 -0.81 28.84
N LEU A 501 -12.58 -0.04 28.12
CA LEU A 501 -13.86 0.49 28.60
C LEU A 501 -14.56 1.30 27.47
N TRP A 502 -15.64 0.75 26.88
CA TRP A 502 -17.01 1.33 26.84
C TRP A 502 -17.83 1.02 25.58
N SER A 503 -19.04 0.51 25.87
CA SER A 503 -20.19 0.23 25.02
C SER A 503 -21.19 1.39 24.97
N ASP A 504 -22.11 1.25 24.01
CA ASP A 504 -23.43 1.87 23.84
C ASP A 504 -23.47 3.17 23.02
N ARG A 505 -23.94 3.11 21.75
CA ARG A 505 -25.29 2.88 21.16
C ARG A 505 -26.17 4.13 21.05
N GLU A 506 -26.69 4.25 19.82
CA GLU A 506 -28.03 4.74 19.40
C GLU A 506 -28.18 6.13 18.72
N ASN A 507 -28.34 6.03 17.39
CA ASN A 507 -29.47 6.49 16.56
C ASN A 507 -29.81 7.98 16.43
N ALA A 508 -29.71 8.47 15.19
CA ALA A 508 -30.84 8.80 14.28
C ALA A 508 -30.46 9.98 13.36
N HIS A 509 -30.45 9.77 12.03
CA HIS A 509 -31.40 10.37 11.06
C HIS A 509 -31.21 11.89 10.85
N THR A 510 -31.10 12.47 9.64
CA THR A 510 -31.49 12.10 8.27
C THR A 510 -31.04 13.24 7.33
N ASP A 511 -30.90 12.92 6.05
CA ASP A 511 -31.16 13.76 4.86
C ASP A 511 -30.17 14.91 4.53
N SER A 512 -29.35 14.75 3.48
CA SER A 512 -29.60 15.06 2.04
C SER A 512 -29.38 16.56 1.76
N ASP A 513 -28.82 17.04 0.65
CA ASP A 513 -28.56 16.47 -0.66
C ASP A 513 -27.59 17.42 -1.41
N ALA A 514 -26.89 16.89 -2.42
CA ALA A 514 -26.46 17.48 -3.72
C ALA A 514 -25.98 18.96 -3.77
N SER A 515 -24.96 19.41 -4.51
CA SER A 515 -24.24 18.99 -5.73
C SER A 515 -23.26 20.16 -6.03
N LEU A 516 -21.96 19.95 -6.27
CA LEU A 516 -21.28 19.63 -7.54
C LEU A 516 -21.43 20.66 -8.68
N ALA A 517 -20.38 21.45 -8.91
CA ALA A 517 -19.85 21.87 -10.22
C ALA A 517 -18.49 22.59 -10.00
N GLN A 518 -17.35 21.90 -10.11
CA GLN A 518 -16.51 21.71 -11.30
C GLN A 518 -15.81 22.99 -11.82
N GLU A 519 -14.52 23.07 -11.48
CA GLU A 519 -13.48 23.85 -12.18
C GLU A 519 -12.96 23.09 -13.42
N PRO A 520 -12.40 23.81 -14.42
CA PRO A 520 -11.73 23.18 -15.56
C PRO A 520 -10.22 22.97 -15.35
N GLN A 521 -9.78 21.85 -15.92
CA GLN A 521 -8.44 21.27 -15.95
C GLN A 521 -7.40 22.08 -16.75
N ALA A 522 -6.12 21.90 -16.40
CA ALA A 522 -4.99 22.01 -17.33
C ALA A 522 -3.94 20.92 -17.04
N THR A 523 -3.44 20.29 -18.11
CA THR A 523 -2.55 19.12 -18.17
C THR A 523 -1.15 19.53 -18.71
N PRO A 524 -0.19 18.63 -19.04
CA PRO A 524 0.94 18.30 -18.18
C PRO A 524 2.32 18.40 -18.89
N THR A 525 3.43 18.26 -18.15
CA THR A 525 4.75 17.91 -18.72
C THR A 525 5.53 16.94 -17.82
N SER A 526 6.37 16.12 -18.45
CA SER A 526 7.01 14.85 -18.00
C SER A 526 8.56 15.02 -17.89
N PRO A 527 9.40 13.98 -17.71
CA PRO A 527 9.57 13.02 -16.60
C PRO A 527 11.00 13.04 -16.00
N GLY A 528 11.17 12.60 -14.75
CA GLY A 528 12.49 12.31 -14.15
C GLY A 528 12.39 12.22 -12.62
N ASP A 529 12.82 11.10 -12.06
CA ASP A 529 12.77 10.75 -10.63
C ASP A 529 11.36 10.66 -10.02
N ILE A 530 10.74 9.48 -10.14
CA ILE A 530 9.66 9.08 -9.23
C ILE A 530 10.31 8.75 -7.88
N ARG A 531 10.74 9.80 -7.16
CA ARG A 531 10.57 9.80 -5.71
C ARG A 531 9.09 9.53 -5.48
N GLU A 532 8.78 8.57 -4.62
CA GLU A 532 7.42 8.25 -4.20
C GLU A 532 6.64 9.54 -3.93
N SER A 533 5.89 9.99 -4.94
CA SER A 533 4.84 10.95 -4.76
C SER A 533 3.71 10.14 -4.14
N THR A 534 3.79 9.97 -2.81
CA THR A 534 2.62 9.72 -1.99
C THR A 534 1.53 10.65 -2.51
N SER A 535 0.49 10.07 -3.09
CA SER A 535 -0.61 10.82 -3.67
C SER A 535 -1.17 11.83 -2.66
N PRO A 536 -1.65 12.99 -3.12
CA PRO A 536 -2.09 14.07 -2.25
C PRO A 536 -3.51 13.79 -1.72
N LEU A 537 -3.68 12.80 -0.85
CA LEU A 537 -4.91 12.59 -0.05
C LEU A 537 -4.55 12.03 1.34
N SER A 538 -3.82 12.84 2.10
CA SER A 538 -3.97 13.06 3.56
C SER A 538 -2.78 13.88 4.03
N ARG A 539 -2.59 15.06 3.43
CA ARG A 539 -1.87 16.12 4.15
C ARG A 539 -2.78 16.46 5.33
N TRP A 540 -2.41 16.02 6.52
CA TRP A 540 -3.03 16.50 7.75
C TRP A 540 -3.10 18.01 7.66
N ARG A 541 -4.28 18.56 7.85
CA ARG A 541 -4.43 20.00 7.96
C ARG A 541 -4.76 20.26 9.41
N SER A 542 -3.88 21.01 10.05
CA SER A 542 -4.17 21.64 11.33
C SER A 542 -5.59 22.22 11.31
N ARG A 543 -6.31 22.07 12.41
CA ARG A 543 -7.68 22.54 12.53
C ARG A 543 -7.65 24.03 12.84
N PHE A 544 -8.09 24.82 11.87
CA PHE A 544 -8.13 26.27 12.03
C PHE A 544 -9.47 26.73 12.56
N CYS A 545 -9.44 27.61 13.54
CA CYS A 545 -10.61 28.27 14.08
C CYS A 545 -11.14 29.30 13.09
N LEU A 546 -12.42 29.20 12.73
CA LEU A 546 -13.18 30.35 12.23
C LEU A 546 -13.27 31.41 13.33
N LEU A 547 -13.41 32.70 13.02
CA LEU A 547 -13.42 33.74 14.05
C LEU A 547 -14.79 33.96 14.69
N MET A 548 -15.86 33.56 13.99
CA MET A 548 -17.26 33.63 14.46
C MET A 548 -17.70 32.34 15.15
#